data_AF-U1ZAL6-F1
#
_entry.id   AF-U1ZAL6-F1
#
_cell.length_a   1.000
_cell.length_b   1.000
_cell.length_c   1.000
_cell.angle_alpha   90.00
_cell.angle_beta   90.00
_cell.angle_gamma   90.00
#
_symmetry.space_group_name_H-M   'P 1'
#
loop_
_entity.id
_entity.type
_entity.pdbx_description
1 polymer ?
#
loop_
_entity_poly.entity_id
_entity_poly.type
_entity_poly.pdbx_seq_one_letter_code
_entity_poly.pdbx_strand_id
1 'polypeptide(L)'
;VDTAAAQAVQPGYSVSFPRGAEGVYTVALFADDPRHDATLHLDQYSGTLLADVRWRDYGLVARTVESGVKLHEGKMFGLANQLLMALVCLLILFGAVSGLLLWWQRRPAGRLGVPPLRHDLPRWKLGVAIMLALGLVFPLVGASLLLIWLLDRLLARLPAWRRLASD
;
A
#
# COMPACT_ATOMS: atom_id res chain seq x y z
N VAL A 1 -12.12 0.34 -30.76
CA VAL A 1 -10.95 -0.54 -30.95
C VAL A 1 -10.03 0.04 -32.02
N ASP A 2 -10.56 0.36 -33.20
CA ASP A 2 -9.78 0.96 -34.30
C ASP A 2 -9.11 2.29 -33.93
N THR A 3 -9.80 3.16 -33.19
CA THR A 3 -9.25 4.42 -32.70
C THR A 3 -8.09 4.22 -31.72
N ALA A 4 -8.14 3.20 -30.87
CA ALA A 4 -7.06 2.89 -29.93
C ALA A 4 -5.83 2.32 -30.65
N ALA A 5 -6.05 1.49 -31.67
CA ALA A 5 -4.99 0.97 -32.54
C ALA A 5 -4.33 2.10 -33.36
N ALA A 6 -5.13 3.03 -33.90
CA ALA A 6 -4.64 4.21 -34.61
C ALA A 6 -3.80 5.14 -33.70
N GLN A 7 -4.10 5.18 -32.40
CA GLN A 7 -3.36 5.95 -31.39
C GLN A 7 -2.23 5.15 -30.72
N ALA A 8 -1.80 4.03 -31.33
CA ALA A 8 -0.70 3.18 -30.89
C ALA A 8 -0.78 2.73 -29.42
N VAL A 9 -1.99 2.50 -28.90
CA VAL A 9 -2.20 1.92 -27.56
C VAL A 9 -1.92 0.42 -27.64
N GLN A 10 -1.06 -0.10 -26.74
CA GLN A 10 -0.76 -1.52 -26.70
C GLN A 10 -1.99 -2.36 -26.31
N PRO A 11 -2.12 -3.62 -26.76
CA PRO A 11 -3.18 -4.52 -26.33
C PRO A 11 -3.22 -4.71 -24.81
N GLY A 12 -4.40 -5.06 -24.26
CA GLY A 12 -4.61 -5.22 -22.82
C GLY A 12 -5.24 -4.00 -22.14
N TYR A 13 -5.73 -3.05 -22.92
CA TYR A 13 -6.52 -1.93 -22.42
C TYR A 13 -7.91 -2.36 -21.96
N SER A 14 -8.40 -1.68 -20.94
CA SER A 14 -9.79 -1.75 -20.48
C SER A 14 -10.63 -0.67 -21.16
N VAL A 15 -11.87 -0.99 -21.50
CA VAL A 15 -12.83 -0.03 -22.05
C VAL A 15 -13.96 0.15 -21.07
N SER A 16 -14.14 1.39 -20.60
CA SER A 16 -15.27 1.79 -19.75
C SER A 16 -16.32 2.49 -20.60
N PHE A 17 -17.57 2.10 -20.42
CA PHE A 17 -18.71 2.65 -21.15
C PHE A 17 -19.16 3.99 -20.58
N PRO A 18 -19.69 4.89 -21.42
CA PRO A 18 -20.27 6.16 -20.99
C PRO A 18 -21.42 5.94 -20.02
N ARG A 19 -21.55 6.82 -19.02
CA ARG A 19 -22.68 6.85 -18.09
C ARG A 19 -23.50 8.10 -18.33
N GLY A 20 -24.76 7.91 -18.76
CA GLY A 20 -25.67 9.01 -19.07
C GLY A 20 -25.43 9.65 -20.44
N ALA A 21 -26.23 10.66 -20.77
CA ALA A 21 -26.24 11.32 -22.07
C ALA A 21 -24.98 12.16 -22.38
N GLU A 22 -24.22 12.56 -21.35
CA GLU A 22 -22.95 13.30 -21.50
C GLU A 22 -21.72 12.43 -21.21
N GLY A 23 -21.91 11.11 -21.07
CA GLY A 23 -20.81 10.19 -20.81
C GLY A 23 -19.84 10.05 -21.99
N VAL A 24 -18.61 9.66 -21.68
CA VAL A 24 -17.56 9.35 -22.68
C VAL A 24 -17.12 7.90 -22.59
N TYR A 25 -16.70 7.32 -23.72
CA TYR A 25 -15.97 6.06 -23.69
C TYR A 25 -14.56 6.33 -23.18
N THR A 26 -14.11 5.54 -22.21
CA THR A 26 -12.74 5.66 -21.68
C THR A 26 -11.97 4.39 -22.00
N VAL A 27 -10.84 4.52 -22.69
CA VAL A 27 -9.92 3.43 -22.97
C VAL A 27 -8.67 3.64 -22.14
N ALA A 28 -8.42 2.77 -21.16
CA ALA A 28 -7.29 2.89 -20.25
C ALA A 28 -6.39 1.65 -20.30
N LEU A 29 -5.11 1.88 -20.54
CA LEU A 29 -4.02 0.90 -20.48
C LEU A 29 -3.12 1.26 -19.29
N PHE A 30 -3.01 0.32 -18.36
CA PHE A 30 -2.07 0.38 -17.24
C PHE A 30 -0.99 -0.69 -17.47
N ALA A 31 0.05 -0.35 -18.21
CA ALA A 31 1.11 -1.27 -18.60
C ALA A 31 2.00 -1.67 -17.41
N ASP A 32 2.81 -2.72 -17.59
CA ASP A 32 3.80 -3.13 -16.59
C ASP A 32 4.94 -2.10 -16.47
N ASP A 33 5.23 -1.40 -17.56
CA ASP A 33 6.09 -0.22 -17.60
C ASP A 33 5.22 1.04 -17.75
N PRO A 34 5.13 1.89 -16.71
CA PRO A 34 4.32 3.11 -16.68
C PRO A 34 4.50 4.04 -17.87
N ARG A 35 5.67 3.98 -18.52
CA ARG A 35 5.98 4.82 -19.69
C ARG A 35 5.07 4.55 -20.89
N HIS A 36 4.42 3.38 -20.90
CA HIS A 36 3.48 2.99 -21.94
C HIS A 36 2.01 3.18 -21.52
N ASP A 37 1.75 3.77 -20.35
CA ASP A 37 0.40 4.01 -19.86
C ASP A 37 -0.32 5.02 -20.76
N ALA A 38 -1.60 4.75 -20.97
CA ALA A 38 -2.44 5.53 -21.88
C ALA A 38 -3.88 5.56 -21.38
N THR A 39 -4.46 6.76 -21.30
CA THR A 39 -5.89 6.93 -21.04
C THR A 39 -6.48 7.84 -22.10
N LEU A 40 -7.39 7.29 -22.90
CA LEU A 40 -8.10 7.99 -23.97
C LEU A 40 -9.56 8.20 -23.57
N HIS A 41 -10.09 9.39 -23.82
CA HIS A 41 -11.52 9.68 -23.72
C HIS A 41 -12.09 9.97 -25.11
N LEU A 42 -13.15 9.26 -25.48
CA LEU A 42 -13.79 9.33 -26.78
C LEU A 42 -15.24 9.74 -26.60
N ASP A 43 -15.70 10.64 -27.47
CA ASP A 43 -17.10 11.04 -27.53
C ASP A 43 -18.00 9.85 -27.90
N GLN A 44 -19.14 9.73 -27.21
CA GLN A 44 -20.01 8.56 -27.38
C GLN A 44 -20.85 8.56 -28.66
N TYR A 45 -21.04 9.72 -29.28
CA TYR A 45 -21.90 9.85 -30.48
C TYR A 45 -21.08 9.90 -31.77
N SER A 46 -20.00 10.67 -31.77
CA SER A 46 -19.14 10.92 -32.92
C SER A 46 -17.88 10.04 -32.95
N GLY A 47 -17.51 9.43 -31.81
CA GLY A 47 -16.27 8.67 -31.69
C GLY A 47 -14.99 9.52 -31.76
N THR A 48 -15.12 10.85 -31.71
CA THR A 48 -13.96 11.75 -31.73
C THR A 48 -13.15 11.62 -30.45
N LEU A 49 -11.83 11.67 -30.57
CA LEU A 49 -10.92 11.70 -29.43
C LEU A 49 -11.00 13.06 -28.73
N LEU A 50 -11.47 13.05 -27.49
CA LEU A 50 -11.63 14.25 -26.65
C LEU A 50 -10.39 14.50 -25.79
N ALA A 51 -9.74 13.44 -25.31
CA ALA A 51 -8.51 13.56 -24.53
C ALA A 51 -7.60 12.34 -24.74
N ASP A 52 -6.30 12.60 -24.76
CA ASP A 52 -5.24 11.59 -24.77
C ASP A 52 -4.23 11.94 -23.67
N VAL A 53 -4.23 11.15 -22.59
CA VAL A 53 -3.32 11.31 -21.46
C VAL A 53 -2.29 10.18 -21.49
N ARG A 54 -1.00 10.56 -21.56
CA ARG A 54 0.15 9.64 -21.56
C ARG A 54 1.09 9.94 -20.40
N TRP A 55 2.08 9.08 -20.23
CA TRP A 55 3.21 9.31 -19.33
C TRP A 55 3.83 10.71 -19.41
N ARG A 56 3.91 11.28 -20.63
CA ARG A 56 4.46 12.62 -20.85
C ARG A 56 3.66 13.71 -20.12
N ASP A 57 2.37 13.50 -19.96
CA ASP A 57 1.42 14.45 -19.36
C ASP A 57 1.39 14.32 -17.83
N TYR A 58 2.03 13.29 -17.27
CA TYR A 58 2.12 13.10 -15.83
C TYR A 58 3.15 14.03 -15.20
N GLY A 59 2.76 14.70 -14.12
CA GLY A 59 3.67 15.45 -13.27
C GLY A 59 4.66 14.55 -12.53
N LEU A 60 5.72 15.14 -11.96
CA LEU A 60 6.79 14.40 -11.27
C LEU A 60 6.25 13.46 -10.18
N VAL A 61 5.33 13.97 -9.35
CA VAL A 61 4.72 13.20 -8.26
C VAL A 61 3.95 12.00 -8.82
N ALA A 62 3.12 12.20 -9.85
CA ALA A 62 2.35 11.13 -10.47
C ALA A 62 3.26 10.04 -11.05
N ARG A 63 4.32 10.44 -11.76
CA ARG A 63 5.32 9.51 -12.31
C ARG A 63 6.01 8.70 -11.22
N THR A 64 6.44 9.35 -10.14
CA THR A 64 7.11 8.68 -9.02
C THR A 64 6.17 7.70 -8.32
N VAL A 65 4.92 8.10 -8.06
CA VAL A 65 3.92 7.24 -7.41
C VAL A 65 3.61 6.03 -8.29
N GLU A 66 3.30 6.25 -9.57
CA GLU A 66 2.96 5.15 -10.48
C GLU A 66 4.12 4.18 -10.68
N SER A 67 5.36 4.69 -10.86
CA SER A 67 6.55 3.84 -10.90
C SER A 67 6.72 3.04 -9.61
N GLY A 68 6.50 3.68 -8.46
CA GLY A 68 6.55 3.02 -7.16
C GLY A 68 5.51 1.91 -7.03
N VAL A 69 4.29 2.14 -7.50
CA VAL A 69 3.21 1.15 -7.51
C VAL A 69 3.58 -0.04 -8.40
N LYS A 70 4.03 0.18 -9.63
CA LYS A 70 4.40 -0.94 -10.53
C LYS A 70 5.63 -1.70 -10.05
N LEU A 71 6.57 -1.01 -9.40
CA LEU A 71 7.70 -1.65 -8.73
C LEU A 71 7.22 -2.54 -7.57
N HIS A 72 6.32 -2.02 -6.72
CA HIS A 72 5.75 -2.73 -5.59
C HIS A 72 4.90 -3.94 -5.99
N GLU A 73 4.12 -3.82 -7.07
CA GLU A 73 3.33 -4.92 -7.62
C GLU A 73 4.18 -6.01 -8.28
N GLY A 74 5.50 -5.81 -8.41
CA GLY A 74 6.38 -6.76 -9.07
C GLY A 74 6.30 -6.74 -10.60
N LYS A 75 5.64 -5.74 -11.20
CA LYS A 75 5.38 -5.67 -12.65
C LYS A 75 6.55 -5.10 -13.45
N MET A 76 7.22 -4.08 -12.92
CA MET A 76 8.42 -3.52 -13.56
C MET A 76 9.57 -4.54 -13.58
N PHE A 77 10.41 -4.55 -14.63
CA PHE A 77 11.59 -5.42 -14.77
C PHE A 77 11.30 -6.94 -14.83
N GLY A 78 10.04 -7.34 -15.01
CA GLY A 78 9.64 -8.73 -15.23
C GLY A 78 10.01 -9.66 -14.06
N LEU A 79 10.52 -10.85 -14.39
CA LEU A 79 10.74 -11.93 -13.42
C LEU A 79 11.67 -11.53 -12.26
N ALA A 80 12.67 -10.68 -12.50
CA ALA A 80 13.62 -10.26 -11.46
C ALA A 80 12.91 -9.53 -10.31
N ASN A 81 11.98 -8.61 -10.64
CA ASN A 81 11.23 -7.87 -9.64
C ASN A 81 10.18 -8.76 -8.96
N GLN A 82 9.54 -9.67 -9.70
CA GLN A 82 8.61 -10.65 -9.12
C GLN A 82 9.29 -11.53 -8.07
N LEU A 83 10.49 -12.04 -8.36
CA LEU A 83 11.27 -12.85 -7.41
C LEU A 83 11.69 -12.02 -6.18
N LEU A 84 12.11 -10.77 -6.39
CA LEU A 84 12.44 -9.86 -5.29
C LEU A 84 11.22 -9.61 -4.38
N MET A 85 10.07 -9.26 -4.96
CA MET A 85 8.83 -9.03 -4.20
C MET A 85 8.35 -10.31 -3.51
N ALA A 86 8.43 -11.46 -4.16
CA ALA A 86 8.11 -12.75 -3.55
C ALA A 86 9.00 -13.04 -2.34
N LEU A 87 10.32 -12.80 -2.45
CA LEU A 87 11.25 -12.95 -1.33
C LEU A 87 10.88 -12.02 -0.16
N VAL A 88 10.61 -10.74 -0.43
CA VAL A 88 10.21 -9.76 0.60
C VAL A 88 8.91 -10.20 1.29
N CYS A 89 7.91 -10.63 0.52
CA CYS A 89 6.65 -11.16 1.07
C CYS A 89 6.89 -12.38 1.97
N LEU A 90 7.76 -13.32 1.57
CA LEU A 90 8.12 -14.47 2.39
C LEU A 90 8.82 -14.05 3.69
N LEU A 91 9.73 -13.08 3.63
CA LEU A 91 10.40 -12.56 4.84
C LEU A 91 9.41 -11.94 5.82
N ILE A 92 8.45 -11.15 5.32
CA ILE A 92 7.38 -10.57 6.15
C ILE A 92 6.50 -11.67 6.76
N LEU A 93 6.11 -12.67 5.97
CA LEU A 93 5.33 -13.80 6.43
C LEU A 93 6.06 -14.59 7.53
N PHE A 94 7.32 -14.94 7.31
CA PHE A 94 8.14 -15.62 8.33
C PHE A 94 8.35 -14.74 9.57
N GLY A 95 8.50 -13.42 9.40
CA GLY A 95 8.55 -12.46 10.50
C GLY A 95 7.27 -12.47 11.34
N ALA A 96 6.09 -12.45 10.70
CA ALA A 96 4.81 -12.51 11.38
C ALA A 96 4.59 -13.85 12.10
N VAL A 97 4.87 -14.97 11.43
CA VAL A 97 4.76 -16.31 12.01
C VAL A 97 5.72 -16.48 13.18
N SER A 98 6.99 -16.08 13.03
CA SER A 98 7.96 -16.15 14.13
C SER A 98 7.57 -15.26 15.30
N GLY A 99 7.06 -14.04 15.05
CA GLY A 99 6.51 -13.17 16.09
C GLY A 99 5.35 -13.83 16.86
N LEU A 100 4.42 -14.46 16.15
CA LEU A 100 3.30 -15.20 16.76
C LEU A 100 3.78 -16.41 17.56
N LEU A 101 4.72 -17.20 17.03
CA LEU A 101 5.29 -18.36 17.71
C LEU A 101 6.04 -17.94 18.98
N LEU A 102 6.87 -16.89 18.90
CA LEU A 102 7.57 -16.34 20.06
C LEU A 102 6.61 -15.82 21.11
N TRP A 103 5.52 -15.16 20.70
CA TRP A 103 4.47 -14.75 21.61
C TRP A 103 3.80 -15.96 22.27
N TRP A 104 3.44 -16.99 21.50
CA TRP A 104 2.79 -18.19 22.03
C TRP A 104 3.66 -18.93 23.06
N GLN A 105 4.98 -18.98 22.83
CA GLN A 105 5.93 -19.61 23.75
C GLN A 105 6.17 -18.80 25.03
N ARG A 106 6.06 -17.47 24.97
CA ARG A 106 6.41 -16.57 26.08
C ARG A 106 5.20 -15.93 26.78
N ARG A 107 3.99 -16.18 26.30
CA ARG A 107 2.77 -15.65 26.92
C ARG A 107 2.60 -16.24 28.32
N PRO A 108 2.11 -15.45 29.29
CA PRO A 108 1.78 -15.97 30.62
C PRO A 108 0.67 -17.04 30.53
N ALA A 109 0.82 -18.12 31.30
CA ALA A 109 -0.16 -19.19 31.33
C ALA A 109 -1.53 -18.66 31.78
N GLY A 110 -2.60 -18.99 31.03
CA GLY A 110 -3.96 -18.57 31.34
C GLY A 110 -4.33 -17.13 30.98
N ARG A 111 -3.45 -16.36 30.29
CA ARG A 111 -3.71 -14.95 29.96
C ARG A 111 -3.27 -14.54 28.56
N LEU A 112 -4.04 -13.64 27.95
CA LEU A 112 -3.63 -12.89 26.76
C LEU A 112 -2.92 -11.62 27.22
N GLY A 113 -1.60 -11.70 27.39
CA GLY A 113 -0.77 -10.60 27.88
C GLY A 113 0.53 -10.44 27.10
N VAL A 114 1.15 -9.26 27.22
CA VAL A 114 2.48 -8.99 26.65
C VAL A 114 3.50 -9.80 27.44
N PRO A 115 4.33 -10.63 26.79
CA PRO A 115 5.43 -11.32 27.47
C PRO A 115 6.32 -10.33 28.24
N PRO A 116 6.76 -10.66 29.47
CA PRO A 116 7.57 -9.75 30.26
C PRO A 116 8.84 -9.36 29.50
N LEU A 117 9.04 -8.06 29.31
CA LEU A 117 10.21 -7.53 28.62
C LEU A 117 11.45 -7.94 29.42
N ARG A 118 12.53 -8.35 28.73
CA ARG A 118 13.83 -8.39 29.39
C ARG A 118 14.17 -6.94 29.73
N HIS A 119 14.24 -6.66 31.03
CA HIS A 119 14.65 -5.35 31.51
C HIS A 119 16.11 -5.20 31.05
N ASP A 120 16.48 -4.03 30.53
CA ASP A 120 17.85 -3.66 30.03
C ASP A 120 18.13 -3.75 28.52
N LEU A 121 17.12 -3.82 27.65
CA LEU A 121 17.36 -3.60 26.22
C LEU A 121 17.56 -2.10 25.92
N PRO A 122 18.65 -1.70 25.22
CA PRO A 122 18.86 -0.30 24.84
C PRO A 122 17.74 0.16 23.91
N ARG A 123 17.24 1.39 24.14
CA ARG A 123 16.21 1.99 23.28
C ARG A 123 16.76 2.10 21.85
N TRP A 124 16.09 1.50 20.88
CA TRP A 124 16.47 1.60 19.47
C TRP A 124 16.14 2.99 18.92
N LYS A 125 17.01 3.96 19.24
CA LYS A 125 16.85 5.38 18.89
C LYS A 125 16.60 5.59 17.40
N LEU A 126 17.28 4.79 16.56
CA LEU A 126 17.09 4.82 15.12
C LEU A 126 15.67 4.42 14.72
N GLY A 127 15.12 3.35 15.30
CA GLY A 127 13.74 2.93 15.04
C GLY A 127 12.72 4.00 15.41
N VAL A 128 12.91 4.67 16.56
CA VAL A 128 12.05 5.79 16.98
C VAL A 128 12.13 6.96 16.00
N ALA A 129 13.34 7.32 15.55
CA ALA A 129 13.52 8.40 14.57
C ALA A 129 12.83 8.08 13.24
N ILE A 130 12.97 6.84 12.75
CA ILE A 130 12.29 6.37 11.52
C ILE A 130 10.77 6.43 11.70
N MET A 131 10.24 5.95 12.83
CA MET A 131 8.81 5.98 13.12
C MET A 131 8.25 7.41 13.12
N LEU A 132 8.95 8.36 13.73
CA LEU A 132 8.54 9.76 13.75
C LEU A 132 8.59 10.39 12.35
N ALA A 133 9.68 10.16 11.60
CA ALA A 133 9.79 10.64 10.23
C ALA A 133 8.66 10.10 9.35
N LEU A 134 8.37 8.80 9.45
CA LEU A 134 7.32 8.16 8.67
C LEU A 134 5.92 8.64 9.07
N GLY A 135 5.68 8.85 10.38
CA GLY A 135 4.42 9.42 10.87
C GLY A 135 4.19 10.87 10.41
N LEU A 136 5.26 11.63 10.17
CA LEU A 136 5.17 12.99 9.61
C LEU A 136 4.89 12.97 8.10
N VAL A 137 5.56 12.08 7.36
CA VAL A 137 5.36 11.93 5.90
C VAL A 137 3.97 11.34 5.61
N PHE A 138 3.51 10.40 6.45
CA PHE A 138 2.21 9.73 6.33
C PHE A 138 1.34 10.06 7.55
N PRO A 139 0.63 11.21 7.55
CA PRO A 139 -0.06 11.73 8.74
C PRO A 139 -1.12 10.78 9.30
N LEU A 140 -1.77 9.98 8.44
CA LEU A 140 -2.75 9.00 8.88
C LEU A 140 -2.12 7.86 9.68
N VAL A 141 -0.88 7.47 9.34
CA VAL A 141 -0.09 6.50 10.12
C VAL A 141 0.32 7.11 11.45
N GLY A 142 0.79 8.38 11.45
CA GLY A 142 1.09 9.08 12.70
C GLY A 142 -0.13 9.18 13.63
N ALA A 143 -1.28 9.54 13.08
CA ALA A 143 -2.53 9.64 13.82
C ALA A 143 -3.00 8.29 14.39
N SER A 144 -2.88 7.19 13.63
CA SER A 144 -3.27 5.86 14.11
C SER A 144 -2.38 5.37 15.25
N LEU A 145 -1.07 5.63 15.18
CA LEU A 145 -0.13 5.33 16.27
C LEU A 145 -0.46 6.12 17.55
N LEU A 146 -0.77 7.41 17.42
CA LEU A 146 -1.20 8.25 18.55
C LEU A 146 -2.52 7.77 19.15
N LEU A 147 -3.47 7.35 18.30
CA LEU A 147 -4.75 6.80 18.73
C LEU A 147 -4.56 5.49 19.51
N ILE A 148 -3.78 4.54 18.99
CA ILE A 148 -3.48 3.28 19.68
C ILE A 148 -2.78 3.56 21.02
N TRP A 149 -1.82 4.47 21.04
CA TRP A 149 -1.12 4.86 22.26
C TRP A 149 -2.08 5.47 23.30
N LEU A 150 -3.01 6.30 22.88
CA LEU A 150 -4.03 6.88 23.76
C LEU A 150 -4.99 5.81 24.28
N LEU A 151 -5.45 4.91 23.41
CA LEU A 151 -6.32 3.80 23.79
C LEU A 151 -5.62 2.88 24.81
N ASP A 152 -4.36 2.53 24.59
CA ASP A 152 -3.56 1.71 25.51
C ASP A 152 -3.44 2.39 26.89
N ARG A 153 -3.14 3.70 26.91
CA ARG A 153 -3.10 4.51 28.14
C ARG A 153 -4.43 4.56 28.88
N LEU A 154 -5.55 4.59 28.17
CA LEU A 154 -6.89 4.62 28.77
C LEU A 154 -7.32 3.25 29.28
N LEU A 155 -7.08 2.19 28.51
CA LEU A 155 -7.38 0.80 28.87
C LEU A 155 -6.56 0.34 30.07
N ALA A 156 -5.28 0.71 30.17
CA ALA A 156 -4.41 0.40 31.31
C ALA A 156 -4.88 1.03 32.64
N ARG A 157 -5.76 2.05 32.58
CA ARG A 157 -6.36 2.68 33.77
C ARG A 157 -7.61 1.95 34.26
N LEU A 158 -8.20 1.05 33.47
CA LEU A 158 -9.40 0.31 33.85
C LEU A 158 -9.05 -0.82 34.85
N PRO A 159 -9.78 -0.94 35.97
CA PRO A 159 -9.50 -1.93 37.02
C PRO A 159 -9.72 -3.39 36.58
N ALA A 160 -10.50 -3.63 35.51
CA ALA A 160 -10.67 -4.95 34.91
C ALA A 160 -9.39 -5.47 34.23
N TRP A 161 -8.61 -4.57 33.62
CA TRP A 161 -7.35 -4.89 32.96
C TRP A 161 -6.19 -5.06 33.95
N ARG A 162 -6.19 -4.31 35.07
CA ARG A 162 -5.20 -4.49 36.16
C ARG A 162 -5.31 -5.85 36.84
N ARG A 163 -6.53 -6.33 37.09
CA ARG A 163 -6.77 -7.66 37.69
C ARG A 163 -6.28 -8.80 36.80
N LEU A 164 -6.34 -8.63 35.48
CA LEU A 164 -5.77 -9.54 34.48
C LEU A 164 -4.24 -9.40 34.29
N ALA A 165 -3.57 -8.52 35.02
CA ALA A 165 -2.12 -8.32 34.94
C ALA A 165 -1.38 -8.61 36.26
N SER A 166 -2.07 -8.67 37.42
CA SER A 166 -1.46 -8.72 38.75
C SER A 166 -1.45 -10.06 39.48
N ASP A 167 -2.13 -11.10 38.96
CA ASP A 167 -2.21 -12.46 39.56
C ASP A 167 -1.58 -13.53 38.66
#